data_AF-A0A1D2VPY7-F1
#
_entry.id   AF-A0A1D2VPY7-F1
#
_cell.length_a   1.000
_cell.length_b   1.000
_cell.length_c   1.000
_cell.angle_alpha   90.00
_cell.angle_beta   90.00
_cell.angle_gamma   90.00
#
_symmetry.space_group_name_H-M   'P 1'
#
loop_
_entity.id
_entity.type
_entity.pdbx_description
1 polymer ?
#
loop_
_entity_poly.entity_id
_entity_poly.type
_entity_poly.pdbx_seq_one_letter_code
_entity_poly.pdbx_strand_id
1 'polypeptide(L)'
;MHFAITASDLVMGNRLENFKTVFFYVVLFILTVEYFKYWCASNYDRIHCNTSTSIYTQDGVNEFNRVVKVLSTGTSACDKDAQISTINRRILKIFKNYNRPQVYCINKNWDSLDGAVGYTTTIEDKEKLAALCDDELLVLGESLL
;
A
#
# COMPACT_ATOMS: atom_id res chain seq x y z
N MET A 1 -54.91 -19.95 -35.10
CA MET A 1 -54.43 -18.58 -34.84
C MET A 1 -53.00 -18.47 -35.37
N HIS A 2 -52.82 -17.84 -36.52
CA HIS A 2 -51.48 -17.52 -37.04
C HIS A 2 -51.09 -16.14 -36.52
N PHE A 3 -50.09 -16.07 -35.64
CA PHE A 3 -49.45 -14.81 -35.26
C PHE A 3 -48.50 -14.41 -36.39
N ALA A 4 -48.90 -13.42 -37.18
CA ALA A 4 -48.00 -12.77 -38.13
C ALA A 4 -47.12 -11.79 -37.34
N ILE A 5 -45.85 -12.14 -37.15
CA ILE A 5 -44.84 -11.23 -36.62
C ILE A 5 -44.59 -10.17 -37.69
N THR A 6 -44.85 -8.91 -37.39
CA THR A 6 -44.69 -7.82 -38.36
C THR A 6 -43.23 -7.36 -38.40
N ALA A 7 -42.76 -6.86 -39.55
CA ALA A 7 -41.39 -6.37 -39.68
C ALA A 7 -41.06 -5.24 -38.69
N SER A 8 -42.07 -4.48 -38.26
CA SER A 8 -41.99 -3.49 -37.18
C SER A 8 -41.57 -4.10 -35.83
N ASP A 9 -42.05 -5.30 -35.50
CA ASP A 9 -41.73 -5.97 -34.23
C ASP A 9 -40.25 -6.44 -34.21
N LEU A 10 -39.73 -6.89 -35.35
CA LEU A 10 -38.31 -7.27 -35.52
C LEU A 10 -37.36 -6.05 -35.47
N VAL A 11 -37.75 -4.94 -36.11
CA VAL A 11 -36.95 -3.69 -36.09
C VAL A 11 -36.94 -3.06 -34.68
N MET A 12 -38.06 -3.13 -33.96
CA MET A 12 -38.15 -2.60 -32.60
C MET A 12 -37.43 -3.50 -31.59
N GLY A 13 -37.43 -4.83 -31.78
CA GLY A 13 -36.63 -5.79 -31.01
C GLY A 13 -35.12 -5.52 -31.12
N ASN A 14 -34.58 -5.33 -32.32
CA ASN A 14 -33.16 -4.98 -32.49
C ASN A 14 -32.81 -3.63 -31.86
N ARG A 15 -33.70 -2.63 -31.91
CA ARG A 15 -33.46 -1.33 -31.25
C ARG A 15 -33.48 -1.43 -29.73
N LEU A 16 -34.38 -2.23 -29.16
CA LEU A 16 -34.46 -2.43 -27.70
C LEU A 16 -33.26 -3.23 -27.18
N GLU A 17 -32.84 -4.28 -27.89
CA GLU A 17 -31.65 -5.06 -27.54
C GLU A 17 -30.35 -4.23 -27.69
N ASN A 18 -30.26 -3.39 -28.73
CA ASN A 18 -29.18 -2.41 -28.86
C ASN A 18 -29.20 -1.39 -27.71
N PHE A 19 -30.38 -0.90 -27.32
CA PHE A 19 -30.51 0.04 -26.21
C PHE A 19 -30.08 -0.60 -24.88
N LYS A 20 -30.53 -1.83 -24.58
CA LYS A 20 -30.10 -2.58 -23.39
C LYS A 20 -28.58 -2.78 -23.38
N THR A 21 -28.02 -3.14 -24.53
CA THR A 21 -26.58 -3.34 -24.70
C THR A 21 -25.81 -2.05 -24.42
N VAL A 22 -26.23 -0.94 -25.02
CA VAL A 22 -25.63 0.39 -24.79
C VAL A 22 -25.78 0.80 -23.33
N PHE A 23 -26.96 0.64 -22.73
CA PHE A 23 -27.20 0.97 -21.34
C PHE A 23 -26.29 0.16 -20.40
N PHE A 24 -26.16 -1.14 -20.64
CA PHE A 24 -25.26 -2.01 -19.88
C PHE A 24 -23.82 -1.52 -19.94
N TYR A 25 -23.31 -1.16 -21.12
CA TYR A 25 -21.97 -0.61 -21.27
C TYR A 25 -21.80 0.74 -20.55
N VAL A 26 -22.80 1.62 -20.59
CA VAL A 26 -22.76 2.90 -19.87
C VAL A 26 -22.72 2.68 -18.36
N VAL A 27 -23.55 1.80 -17.81
CA VAL A 27 -23.53 1.47 -16.38
C VAL A 27 -22.21 0.86 -15.96
N LEU A 28 -21.68 -0.11 -16.73
CA LEU A 28 -20.36 -0.69 -16.46
C LEU A 28 -19.24 0.35 -16.51
N PHE A 29 -19.29 1.28 -17.46
CA PHE A 29 -18.30 2.35 -17.56
C PHE A 29 -18.33 3.26 -16.33
N ILE A 30 -19.52 3.67 -15.88
CA ILE A 30 -19.68 4.48 -14.66
C ILE A 30 -19.12 3.73 -13.44
N LEU A 31 -19.49 2.47 -13.26
CA LEU A 31 -19.00 1.64 -12.15
C LEU A 31 -17.47 1.50 -12.18
N THR A 32 -16.89 1.33 -13.37
CA THR A 32 -15.43 1.22 -13.53
C THR A 32 -14.72 2.52 -13.14
N VAL A 33 -15.26 3.67 -13.57
CA VAL A 33 -14.69 4.99 -13.23
C VAL A 33 -14.79 5.26 -11.73
N GLU A 34 -15.93 4.96 -11.11
CA GLU A 34 -16.11 5.14 -9.66
C GLU A 34 -15.20 4.22 -8.85
N TYR A 35 -15.10 2.95 -9.25
CA TYR A 35 -14.18 1.99 -8.65
C TYR A 35 -12.72 2.48 -8.78
N PHE A 36 -12.33 3.00 -9.94
CA PHE A 36 -10.99 3.53 -10.16
C PHE A 36 -10.70 4.73 -9.24
N LYS A 37 -11.64 5.66 -9.09
CA LYS A 37 -11.49 6.81 -8.17
C LYS A 37 -11.31 6.34 -6.72
N TYR A 38 -12.15 5.42 -6.27
CA TYR A 38 -12.06 4.85 -4.92
C TYR A 38 -10.72 4.14 -4.71
N TRP A 39 -10.28 3.35 -5.69
CA TRP A 39 -9.01 2.64 -5.65
C TRP A 39 -7.81 3.61 -5.58
N CYS A 40 -7.81 4.68 -6.38
CA CYS A 40 -6.78 5.72 -6.33
C CYS A 40 -6.76 6.42 -4.97
N ALA A 41 -7.92 6.79 -4.42
CA ALA A 41 -8.00 7.42 -3.10
C ALA A 41 -7.45 6.49 -2.00
N SER A 42 -7.80 5.20 -2.05
CA SER A 42 -7.32 4.20 -1.08
C SER A 42 -5.82 3.88 -1.22
N ASN A 43 -5.23 4.12 -2.40
CA ASN A 43 -3.82 3.85 -2.69
C ASN A 43 -3.02 5.13 -2.93
N TYR A 44 -3.51 6.29 -2.48
CA TYR A 44 -2.90 7.59 -2.75
C TYR A 44 -1.42 7.62 -2.32
N ASP A 45 -1.13 7.24 -1.07
CA ASP A 45 0.23 7.13 -0.54
C ASP A 45 1.10 6.20 -1.39
N ARG A 46 0.54 5.10 -1.89
CA ARG A 46 1.29 4.12 -2.68
C ARG A 46 1.63 4.62 -4.09
N ILE A 47 0.84 5.56 -4.62
CA ILE A 47 1.04 6.16 -5.93
C ILE A 47 2.06 7.31 -5.83
N HIS A 48 2.06 8.04 -4.70
CA HIS A 48 2.84 9.27 -4.54
C HIS A 48 4.10 9.11 -3.70
N CYS A 49 4.17 8.09 -2.85
CA CYS A 49 5.34 7.77 -2.02
C CYS A 49 6.13 6.60 -2.61
N ASN A 50 7.41 6.83 -2.79
CA ASN A 50 8.39 5.80 -3.04
C ASN A 50 8.91 5.24 -1.71
N THR A 51 9.26 3.96 -1.73
CA THR A 51 9.97 3.31 -0.62
C THR A 51 11.19 2.59 -1.13
N SER A 52 12.31 2.76 -0.43
CA SER A 52 13.49 1.95 -0.60
C SER A 52 13.81 1.21 0.70
N THR A 53 14.36 0.01 0.56
CA THR A 53 14.78 -0.83 1.69
C THR A 53 16.25 -1.15 1.52
N SER A 54 17.05 -0.88 2.54
CA SER A 54 18.46 -1.22 2.58
C SER A 54 18.80 -1.94 3.89
N ILE A 55 19.86 -2.75 3.86
CA ILE A 55 20.40 -3.35 5.07
C ILE A 55 21.30 -2.31 5.71
N TYR A 56 21.03 -1.96 6.96
CA TYR A 56 21.87 -1.10 7.76
C TYR A 56 22.93 -1.97 8.44
N THR A 57 24.15 -1.91 7.93
CA THR A 57 25.33 -2.49 8.58
C THR A 57 26.06 -1.36 9.30
N GLN A 58 25.97 -1.34 10.63
CA GLN A 58 26.86 -0.51 11.44
C GLN A 58 28.23 -1.18 11.40
N ASP A 59 29.15 -0.60 10.63
CA ASP A 59 30.58 -0.95 10.57
C ASP A 59 30.94 -2.45 10.55
N GLY A 60 30.96 -3.04 9.35
CA GLY A 60 31.91 -4.10 8.97
C GLY A 60 31.90 -5.43 9.72
N VAL A 61 31.04 -5.67 10.72
CA VAL A 61 31.10 -6.88 11.56
C VAL A 61 29.78 -7.66 11.54
N ASN A 62 29.88 -8.85 10.94
CA ASN A 62 28.97 -10.01 10.98
C ASN A 62 27.62 -9.92 10.24
N GLU A 63 27.56 -10.69 9.14
CA GLU A 63 26.48 -10.86 8.16
C GLU A 63 25.13 -11.39 8.70
N PHE A 64 25.02 -11.62 10.01
CA PHE A 64 23.90 -12.31 10.66
C PHE A 64 22.99 -11.40 11.51
N ASN A 65 23.38 -10.17 11.82
CA ASN A 65 22.56 -9.21 12.57
C ASN A 65 22.11 -8.06 11.66
N ARG A 66 21.01 -8.27 10.93
CA ARG A 66 20.57 -7.37 9.85
C ARG A 66 19.49 -6.42 10.36
N VAL A 67 19.89 -5.23 10.80
CA VAL A 67 18.94 -4.11 10.91
C VAL A 67 18.54 -3.71 9.49
N VAL A 68 17.24 -3.65 9.20
CA VAL A 68 16.71 -3.22 7.92
C VAL A 68 16.27 -1.77 8.05
N LYS A 69 16.84 -0.89 7.22
CA LYS A 69 16.41 0.49 7.06
C LYS A 69 15.38 0.57 5.95
N VAL A 70 14.28 1.27 6.22
CA VAL A 70 13.21 1.57 5.28
C VAL A 70 13.13 3.09 5.15
N LEU A 71 13.36 3.60 3.95
CA LEU A 71 13.23 5.01 3.64
C LEU A 71 11.97 5.22 2.81
N SER A 72 11.17 6.23 3.15
CA SER A 72 10.09 6.69 2.27
C SER A 72 10.28 8.14 1.89
N THR A 73 10.26 8.38 0.57
CA THR A 73 10.39 9.70 -0.05
C THR A 73 9.28 9.88 -1.07
N GLY A 74 8.94 11.12 -1.39
CA GLY A 74 7.96 11.36 -2.45
C GLY A 74 7.88 12.82 -2.85
N THR A 75 6.97 13.09 -3.78
CA THR A 75 6.69 14.46 -4.26
C THR A 75 5.79 15.19 -3.27
N SER A 76 5.36 16.42 -3.59
CA SER A 76 4.49 17.24 -2.73
C SER A 76 3.18 16.57 -2.29
N ALA A 77 2.74 15.52 -3.00
CA ALA A 77 1.59 14.70 -2.66
C ALA A 77 1.87 13.64 -1.57
N CYS A 78 3.14 13.33 -1.30
CA CYS A 78 3.56 12.38 -0.28
C CYS A 78 3.97 13.14 0.98
N ASP A 79 2.97 13.53 1.77
CA ASP A 79 3.19 14.17 3.06
C ASP A 79 3.86 13.21 4.07
N LYS A 80 4.26 13.74 5.23
CA LYS A 80 5.01 12.96 6.21
C LYS A 80 4.18 11.83 6.84
N ASP A 81 2.88 12.02 7.01
CA ASP A 81 1.99 10.99 7.52
C ASP A 81 1.85 9.84 6.52
N ALA A 82 1.74 10.14 5.23
CA ALA A 82 1.77 9.16 4.15
C ALA A 82 3.12 8.43 4.07
N GLN A 83 4.25 9.12 4.28
CA GLN A 83 5.57 8.47 4.35
C GLN A 83 5.63 7.49 5.52
N ILE A 84 5.17 7.87 6.71
CA ILE A 84 5.12 7.00 7.90
C ILE A 84 4.19 5.81 7.67
N SER A 85 2.99 6.02 7.13
CA SER A 85 2.03 4.98 6.74
C SER A 85 2.66 3.97 5.76
N THR A 86 3.44 4.47 4.81
CA THR A 86 4.10 3.65 3.79
C THR A 86 5.26 2.84 4.39
N ILE A 87 6.06 3.43 5.28
CA ILE A 87 7.09 2.72 6.05
C ILE A 87 6.48 1.62 6.88
N ASN A 88 5.44 1.92 7.67
CA ASN A 88 4.71 0.94 8.48
C ASN A 88 4.24 -0.25 7.64
N ARG A 89 3.59 0.02 6.52
CA ARG A 89 3.09 -1.02 5.60
C ARG A 89 4.22 -1.86 5.02
N ARG A 90 5.35 -1.23 4.67
CA ARG A 90 6.52 -1.91 4.12
C ARG A 90 7.17 -2.82 5.15
N ILE A 91 7.36 -2.31 6.36
CA ILE A 91 7.84 -3.03 7.55
C ILE A 91 6.96 -4.25 7.83
N LEU A 92 5.63 -4.08 7.92
CA LEU A 92 4.67 -5.17 8.08
C LEU A 92 4.77 -6.22 6.97
N LYS A 93 4.97 -5.79 5.72
CA LYS A 93 5.12 -6.71 4.58
C LYS A 93 6.43 -7.51 4.65
N ILE A 94 7.52 -6.90 5.12
CA ILE A 94 8.78 -7.60 5.37
C ILE A 94 8.53 -8.72 6.38
N PHE A 95 7.79 -8.45 7.45
CA PHE A 95 7.56 -9.43 8.52
C PHE A 95 6.52 -10.49 8.23
N LYS A 96 5.62 -10.29 7.28
CA LYS A 96 4.57 -11.27 6.97
C LYS A 96 5.13 -12.68 6.73
N ASN A 97 6.39 -12.79 6.31
CA ASN A 97 7.07 -14.05 6.03
C ASN A 97 8.05 -14.50 7.13
N TYR A 98 8.16 -13.77 8.25
CA TYR A 98 9.05 -14.08 9.37
C TYR A 98 8.26 -14.61 10.57
N ASN A 99 8.62 -15.80 11.05
CA ASN A 99 7.99 -16.44 12.22
C ASN A 99 8.63 -16.05 13.56
N ARG A 100 9.35 -14.92 13.63
CA ARG A 100 10.01 -14.47 14.86
C ARG A 100 9.50 -13.09 15.27
N PRO A 101 9.32 -12.80 16.56
CA PRO A 101 8.95 -11.47 17.04
C PRO A 101 9.99 -10.44 16.59
N GLN A 102 9.51 -9.31 16.11
CA GLN A 102 10.34 -8.22 15.58
C GLN A 102 10.07 -6.94 16.34
N VAL A 103 11.05 -6.05 16.30
CA VAL A 103 10.96 -4.70 16.82
C VAL A 103 11.27 -3.71 15.70
N TYR A 104 10.58 -2.59 15.71
CA TYR A 104 10.82 -1.53 14.75
C TYR A 104 10.61 -0.17 15.40
N CYS A 105 11.19 0.84 14.78
CA CYS A 105 10.98 2.22 15.14
C CYS A 105 10.89 3.04 13.86
N ILE A 106 10.22 4.18 13.97
CA ILE A 106 10.12 5.15 12.89
C ILE A 106 10.62 6.46 13.46
N ASN A 107 11.72 6.94 12.90
CA ASN A 107 12.27 8.23 13.26
C ASN A 107 11.37 9.30 12.64
N LYS A 108 10.63 10.02 13.49
CA LYS A 108 9.70 11.07 13.06
C LYS A 108 10.38 12.43 12.92
N ASN A 109 11.69 12.49 12.63
CA ASN A 109 12.36 13.78 12.49
C ASN A 109 11.69 14.64 11.39
N TRP A 110 10.94 15.65 11.85
CA TRP A 110 10.16 16.56 11.01
C TRP A 110 11.04 17.57 10.26
N ASP A 111 12.35 17.61 10.53
CA ASP A 111 13.30 18.52 9.87
C ASP A 111 14.15 17.83 8.80
N SER A 112 14.04 16.51 8.65
CA SER A 112 14.71 15.77 7.57
C SER A 112 14.12 16.15 6.20
N LEU A 113 14.98 16.72 5.33
CA LEU A 113 14.71 16.94 3.91
C LEU A 113 14.68 15.63 3.10
N ASP A 114 15.29 14.58 3.64
CA ASP A 114 15.50 13.30 2.96
C ASP A 114 14.32 12.33 3.12
N GLY A 115 13.22 12.77 3.75
CA GLY A 115 12.02 11.96 4.00
C GLY A 115 12.05 11.21 5.33
N ALA A 116 11.00 10.42 5.59
CA ALA A 116 10.87 9.64 6.81
C ALA A 116 11.69 8.34 6.75
N VAL A 117 12.23 7.93 7.89
CA VAL A 117 13.08 6.74 8.02
C VAL A 117 12.53 5.83 9.09
N GLY A 118 12.39 4.55 8.78
CA GLY A 118 12.13 3.49 9.74
C GLY A 118 13.27 2.48 9.80
N TYR A 119 13.44 1.85 10.95
CA TYR A 119 14.38 0.77 11.15
C TYR A 119 13.66 -0.41 11.78
N THR A 120 14.10 -1.63 11.45
CA THR A 120 13.59 -2.83 12.09
C THR A 120 14.63 -3.93 12.21
N THR A 121 14.47 -4.75 13.24
CA THR A 121 15.25 -5.97 13.46
C THR A 121 14.46 -6.98 14.31
N THR A 122 15.04 -8.16 14.53
CA THR A 122 14.52 -9.19 15.44
C THR A 122 14.56 -8.70 16.89
N ILE A 123 13.72 -9.26 17.76
CA ILE A 123 13.71 -8.89 19.19
C ILE A 123 15.07 -9.10 19.88
N GLU A 124 15.87 -10.07 19.41
CA GLU A 124 17.21 -10.39 19.89
C GLU A 124 18.19 -9.20 19.71
N ASP A 125 17.97 -8.37 18.69
CA ASP A 125 18.81 -7.22 18.34
C ASP A 125 18.20 -5.87 18.79
N LYS A 126 17.21 -5.89 19.70
CA LYS A 126 16.50 -4.68 20.16
C LYS A 126 17.42 -3.58 20.67
N GLU A 127 18.49 -3.94 21.39
CA GLU A 127 19.43 -2.96 21.96
C GLU A 127 20.18 -2.17 20.87
N LYS A 128 20.49 -2.81 19.73
CA LYS A 128 21.11 -2.12 18.59
C LYS A 128 20.15 -1.17 17.91
N LEU A 129 18.88 -1.55 17.85
CA LEU A 129 17.83 -0.68 17.31
C LEU A 129 17.59 0.54 18.20
N ALA A 130 17.66 0.37 19.53
CA ALA A 130 17.54 1.45 20.50
C ALA A 130 18.64 2.52 20.33
N ALA A 131 19.84 2.14 19.89
CA ALA A 131 20.91 3.08 19.61
C ALA A 131 20.69 3.93 18.32
N LEU A 132 19.77 3.52 17.45
CA LEU A 132 19.49 4.17 16.16
C LEU A 132 18.20 5.00 16.17
N CYS A 133 17.38 4.86 17.20
CA CYS A 133 16.09 5.52 17.31
C CYS A 133 15.97 6.29 18.61
N ASP A 134 15.78 7.60 18.49
CA ASP A 134 15.47 8.48 19.61
C ASP A 134 14.01 8.31 20.10
N ASP A 135 13.15 7.75 19.23
CA ASP A 135 11.73 7.51 19.45
C ASP A 135 11.42 6.13 20.07
N GLU A 136 10.18 5.95 20.54
CA GLU A 136 9.69 4.71 21.16
C GLU A 136 9.77 3.49 20.21
N LEU A 137 10.30 2.38 20.73
CA LEU A 137 10.40 1.10 20.02
C LEU A 137 9.04 0.38 20.04
N LEU A 138 8.54 0.02 18.87
CA LEU A 138 7.30 -0.72 18.69
C LEU A 138 7.61 -2.20 18.49
N VAL A 139 6.93 -3.07 19.23
CA VAL A 139 7.06 -4.53 19.11
C VAL A 139 5.96 -5.05 18.20
N LEU A 140 6.32 -5.86 17.20
CA LEU A 140 5.40 -6.57 16.33
C LEU A 140 5.47 -8.06 16.64
N GLY A 141 4.37 -8.59 17.19
CA GLY A 141 4.23 -10.02 17.48
C GLY A 141 3.63 -10.40 18.83
N GLU A 142 3.34 -9.45 19.72
CA GLU A 142 2.70 -9.77 21.02
C GLU A 142 1.19 -10.06 20.92
N SER A 143 0.54 -9.79 19.77
CA SER A 143 -0.91 -9.97 19.58
C SER A 143 -1.28 -11.08 18.58
N LEU A 144 -0.38 -12.03 18.32
CA LEU A 144 -0.64 -13.23 17.48
C LEU A 144 -0.28 -14.53 18.21
N LEU A 145 -0.56 -14.57 19.52
CA LEU A 145 -0.68 -15.79 20.32
C LEU A 145 -2.05 -15.78 21.01
#